data_AF-A0A7R9FG76-F1
#
_entry.id   AF-A0A7R9FG76-F1
#
_cell.length_a   1.000
_cell.length_b   1.000
_cell.length_c   1.000
_cell.angle_alpha   90.00
_cell.angle_beta   90.00
_cell.angle_gamma   90.00
#
_symmetry.space_group_name_H-M   'P 1'
#
loop_
_entity.id
_entity.type
_entity.pdbx_description
1 polymer ?
#
loop_
_entity_poly.entity_id
_entity_poly.type
_entity_poly.pdbx_seq_one_letter_code
_entity_poly.pdbx_strand_id
1 'polypeptide(L)'
;MEKAMQEEDGEKLHAADAVQKTVEKLKIITDRSCRLLALRGLLKKLPVVNFDVLKFVFQHFVKVSENCKLNSMDSKNLAICWWPTLLPIEFNDMGRFEQMRPHLEDLVQTMIDQYPFLFCGKEAFVMALGHASGGEVATWWGTLLWWPGFERMRSGEVGESSLVAGLRAEEKW
;
A
#
# COMPACT_ATOMS: atom_id res chain seq x y z
N MET A 1 13.21 -9.94 -30.65
CA MET A 1 13.41 -9.79 -29.20
C MET A 1 13.36 -8.34 -28.78
N GLU A 2 14.04 -7.42 -29.47
CA GLU A 2 14.05 -5.98 -29.16
C GLU A 2 12.68 -5.28 -29.20
N LYS A 3 11.77 -5.69 -30.11
CA LYS A 3 10.40 -5.18 -30.17
C LYS A 3 9.48 -5.60 -29.02
N ALA A 4 9.74 -6.75 -28.37
CA ALA A 4 8.92 -7.21 -27.26
C ALA A 4 9.27 -6.49 -25.94
N MET A 5 10.54 -6.10 -25.76
CA MET A 5 10.97 -5.28 -24.62
C MET A 5 10.39 -3.87 -24.66
N GLN A 6 10.32 -3.24 -25.85
CA GLN A 6 9.77 -1.88 -25.99
C GLN A 6 8.25 -1.81 -25.76
N GLU A 7 7.52 -2.88 -26.04
CA GLU A 7 6.06 -2.94 -25.82
C GLU A 7 5.74 -3.16 -24.33
N GLU A 8 6.56 -3.94 -23.62
CA GLU A 8 6.45 -4.16 -22.17
C GLU A 8 6.72 -2.89 -21.35
N ASP A 9 7.69 -2.08 -21.76
CA ASP A 9 8.05 -0.81 -21.09
C ASP A 9 6.96 0.26 -21.29
N GLY A 10 6.32 0.30 -22.45
CA GLY A 10 5.21 1.22 -22.73
C GLY A 10 3.95 0.88 -21.92
N GLU A 11 3.66 -0.41 -21.70
CA GLU A 11 2.51 -0.85 -20.91
C GLU A 11 2.71 -0.58 -19.40
N LYS A 12 3.94 -0.78 -18.89
CA LYS A 12 4.32 -0.45 -17.50
C LYS A 12 4.19 1.06 -17.21
N LEU A 13 4.61 1.91 -18.14
CA LEU A 13 4.50 3.37 -17.99
C LEU A 13 3.05 3.84 -17.87
N HIS A 14 2.15 3.27 -18.69
CA HIS A 14 0.72 3.57 -18.64
C HIS A 14 0.06 3.11 -17.32
N ALA A 15 0.50 1.99 -16.75
CA ALA A 15 -0.04 1.47 -15.50
C ALA A 15 0.36 2.34 -14.30
N ALA A 16 1.63 2.77 -14.21
CA ALA A 16 2.11 3.65 -13.15
C ALA A 16 1.39 5.02 -13.18
N ASP A 17 1.24 5.60 -14.38
CA ASP A 17 0.49 6.84 -14.58
C ASP A 17 -0.99 6.70 -14.20
N ALA A 18 -1.60 5.54 -14.49
CA ALA A 18 -2.98 5.26 -14.13
C ALA A 18 -3.16 5.13 -12.61
N VAL A 19 -2.20 4.50 -11.91
CA VAL A 19 -2.20 4.42 -10.44
C VAL A 19 -2.06 5.81 -9.83
N GLN A 20 -1.10 6.61 -10.31
CA GLN A 20 -0.88 7.97 -9.81
C GLN A 20 -2.12 8.84 -9.96
N LYS A 21 -2.70 8.88 -11.17
CA LYS A 21 -3.93 9.64 -11.45
C LYS A 21 -5.11 9.18 -10.61
N THR A 22 -5.15 7.89 -10.29
CA THR A 22 -6.19 7.30 -9.46
C THR A 22 -6.08 7.77 -8.01
N VAL A 23 -4.88 7.75 -7.43
CA VAL A 23 -4.64 8.25 -6.07
C VAL A 23 -5.01 9.73 -5.98
N GLU A 24 -4.57 10.55 -6.94
CA GLU A 24 -4.89 11.98 -6.97
C GLU A 24 -6.40 12.22 -7.04
N LYS A 25 -7.13 11.43 -7.83
CA LYS A 25 -8.58 11.53 -7.88
C LYS A 25 -9.24 11.17 -6.55
N LEU A 26 -8.77 10.12 -5.87
CA LEU A 26 -9.31 9.71 -4.57
C LEU A 26 -9.05 10.75 -3.48
N LYS A 27 -7.92 11.46 -3.54
CA LYS A 27 -7.58 12.57 -2.62
C LYS A 27 -8.59 13.72 -2.68
N ILE A 28 -9.18 14.00 -3.83
CA ILE A 28 -10.15 15.10 -4.02
C ILE A 28 -11.52 14.76 -3.41
N ILE A 29 -11.84 13.48 -3.23
CA ILE A 29 -13.13 13.04 -2.69
C ILE A 29 -13.11 13.15 -1.16
N THR A 30 -13.81 14.17 -0.65
CA THR A 30 -13.88 14.47 0.79
C THR A 30 -14.78 13.51 1.56
N ASP A 31 -15.90 13.09 0.97
CA ASP A 31 -16.80 12.12 1.60
C ASP A 31 -16.17 10.71 1.62
N ARG A 32 -16.08 10.14 2.83
CA ARG A 32 -15.44 8.84 3.05
C ARG A 32 -16.16 7.71 2.31
N SER A 33 -17.49 7.75 2.29
CA SER A 33 -18.31 6.71 1.64
C SER A 33 -18.13 6.75 0.11
N CYS A 34 -18.12 7.94 -0.47
CA CYS A 34 -17.87 8.15 -1.89
C CYS A 34 -16.45 7.75 -2.27
N ARG A 35 -15.45 8.03 -1.42
CA ARG A 35 -14.06 7.60 -1.63
C ARG A 35 -13.95 6.08 -1.63
N LEU A 36 -14.63 5.39 -0.70
CA LEU A 36 -14.63 3.94 -0.61
C LEU A 36 -15.35 3.28 -1.82
N LEU A 37 -16.46 3.86 -2.28
CA LEU A 37 -17.14 3.42 -3.50
C LEU A 37 -16.30 3.62 -4.75
N ALA A 38 -15.63 4.77 -4.86
CA ALA A 38 -14.72 5.06 -5.96
C ALA A 38 -13.56 4.05 -5.98
N LEU A 39 -12.94 3.79 -4.83
CA LEU A 39 -11.88 2.79 -4.68
C LEU A 39 -12.33 1.39 -5.10
N ARG A 40 -13.52 0.95 -4.65
CA ARG A 40 -14.09 -0.33 -5.09
C ARG A 40 -14.29 -0.39 -6.60
N GLY A 41 -14.75 0.72 -7.19
CA GLY A 41 -14.92 0.84 -8.64
C GLY A 41 -13.60 0.75 -9.41
N LEU A 42 -12.50 1.21 -8.81
CA LEU A 42 -11.15 1.14 -9.40
C LEU A 42 -10.58 -0.27 -9.31
N LEU A 43 -10.69 -0.92 -8.16
CA LEU A 43 -10.24 -2.31 -7.97
C LEU A 43 -10.92 -3.25 -8.97
N LYS A 44 -12.21 -3.04 -9.27
CA LYS A 44 -12.95 -3.81 -10.28
C LYS A 44 -12.48 -3.61 -11.73
N LYS A 45 -11.71 -2.54 -12.01
CA LYS A 45 -11.16 -2.26 -13.34
C LYS A 45 -9.76 -2.84 -13.53
N LEU A 46 -9.13 -3.33 -12.47
CA LEU A 46 -7.83 -3.96 -12.59
C LEU A 46 -7.92 -5.26 -13.40
N PRO A 47 -6.84 -5.64 -14.11
CA PRO A 47 -6.72 -6.98 -14.64
C PRO A 47 -6.98 -8.02 -13.55
N VAL A 48 -7.68 -9.11 -13.89
CA VAL A 48 -8.12 -10.14 -12.93
C VAL A 48 -6.94 -10.66 -12.10
N VAL A 49 -5.81 -10.93 -12.75
CA VAL A 49 -4.58 -11.40 -12.08
C VAL A 49 -4.12 -10.41 -11.00
N ASN A 50 -4.08 -9.12 -11.30
CA ASN A 50 -3.64 -8.09 -10.37
C ASN A 50 -4.61 -7.96 -9.19
N PHE A 51 -5.92 -8.02 -9.47
CA PHE A 51 -6.94 -8.00 -8.42
C PHE A 51 -6.81 -9.20 -7.48
N ASP A 52 -6.58 -10.40 -8.01
CA ASP A 52 -6.43 -11.62 -7.21
C ASP A 52 -5.15 -11.61 -6.35
N VAL A 53 -4.04 -11.10 -6.89
CA VAL A 53 -2.80 -10.89 -6.13
C VAL A 53 -3.03 -9.90 -4.99
N LEU A 54 -3.62 -8.74 -5.26
CA LEU A 54 -3.92 -7.75 -4.22
C LEU A 54 -4.86 -8.34 -3.18
N LYS A 55 -5.91 -9.05 -3.59
CA LYS A 55 -6.82 -9.73 -2.68
C LYS A 55 -6.07 -10.69 -1.74
N PHE A 56 -5.15 -11.49 -2.26
CA PHE A 56 -4.35 -12.40 -1.45
C PHE A 56 -3.46 -11.65 -0.45
N VAL A 57 -2.76 -10.61 -0.89
CA VAL A 57 -1.88 -9.78 -0.04
C VAL A 57 -2.68 -9.08 1.06
N PHE A 58 -3.77 -8.41 0.73
CA PHE A 58 -4.61 -7.72 1.72
C PHE A 58 -5.32 -8.68 2.66
N GLN A 59 -5.68 -9.90 2.21
CA GLN A 59 -6.17 -10.94 3.12
C GLN A 59 -5.13 -11.31 4.17
N HIS A 60 -3.85 -11.38 3.78
CA HIS A 60 -2.76 -11.63 4.72
C HIS A 60 -2.60 -10.47 5.71
N PHE A 61 -2.61 -9.22 5.25
CA PHE A 61 -2.52 -8.05 6.13
C PHE A 61 -3.64 -7.97 7.16
N VAL A 62 -4.87 -8.32 6.78
CA VAL A 62 -5.99 -8.41 7.73
C VAL A 62 -5.63 -9.36 8.87
N LYS A 63 -5.16 -10.59 8.56
CA LYS A 63 -4.76 -11.57 9.58
C LYS A 63 -3.59 -11.09 10.44
N VAL A 64 -2.61 -10.41 9.86
CA VAL A 64 -1.49 -9.83 10.62
C VAL A 64 -2.01 -8.78 11.59
N SER A 65 -2.90 -7.88 11.12
CA SER A 65 -3.49 -6.81 11.92
C SER A 65 -4.42 -7.31 13.04
N GLU A 66 -5.11 -8.43 12.84
CA GLU A 66 -5.92 -9.07 13.89
C GLU A 66 -5.06 -9.58 15.07
N ASN A 67 -3.78 -9.85 14.82
CA ASN A 67 -2.80 -10.30 15.81
C ASN A 67 -1.92 -9.16 16.34
N CYS A 68 -2.31 -7.89 16.16
CA CYS A 68 -1.52 -6.71 16.51
C CYS A 68 -1.08 -6.65 17.98
N LYS A 69 -1.82 -7.29 18.90
CA LYS A 69 -1.44 -7.38 20.32
C LYS A 69 -0.17 -8.21 20.56
N LEU A 70 0.16 -9.11 19.64
CA LEU A 70 1.32 -10.01 19.74
C LEU A 70 2.48 -9.51 18.88
N ASN A 71 2.19 -9.07 17.65
CA ASN A 71 3.23 -8.67 16.67
C ASN A 71 3.42 -7.14 16.56
N SER A 72 2.62 -6.33 17.26
CA SER A 72 2.64 -4.86 17.21
C SER A 72 2.38 -4.23 15.81
N MET A 73 1.83 -5.01 14.88
CA MET A 73 1.50 -4.57 13.53
C MET A 73 -0.01 -4.38 13.36
N ASP A 74 -0.52 -3.19 13.65
CA ASP A 74 -1.88 -2.81 13.28
C ASP A 74 -1.98 -2.42 11.79
N SER A 75 -3.19 -2.13 11.30
CA SER A 75 -3.40 -1.78 9.88
C SER A 75 -2.67 -0.49 9.47
N LYS A 76 -2.44 0.44 10.40
CA LYS A 76 -1.70 1.67 10.16
C LYS A 76 -0.21 1.40 9.98
N ASN A 77 0.39 0.61 10.86
CA ASN A 77 1.80 0.23 10.76
C ASN A 77 2.07 -0.56 9.48
N LEU A 78 1.17 -1.49 9.13
CA LEU A 78 1.24 -2.21 7.86
C LEU A 78 1.16 -1.25 6.66
N ALA A 79 0.24 -0.28 6.68
CA ALA A 79 0.11 0.68 5.59
C ALA A 79 1.38 1.53 5.41
N ILE A 80 1.99 2.01 6.49
CA ILE A 80 3.25 2.78 6.46
C ILE A 80 4.37 1.97 5.80
N CYS A 81 4.52 0.70 6.18
CA CYS A 81 5.59 -0.15 5.65
C CYS A 81 5.37 -0.57 4.19
N TRP A 82 4.12 -0.77 3.79
CA TRP A 82 3.81 -1.44 2.53
C TRP A 82 3.33 -0.53 1.39
N TRP A 83 2.91 0.70 1.68
CA TRP A 83 2.48 1.61 0.61
C TRP A 83 3.55 1.85 -0.47
N PRO A 84 4.86 1.99 -0.18
CA PRO A 84 5.86 2.23 -1.23
C PRO A 84 5.99 1.04 -2.19
N THR A 85 5.81 -0.18 -1.69
CA THR A 85 5.90 -1.41 -2.48
C THR A 85 4.63 -1.67 -3.30
N LEU A 86 3.47 -1.35 -2.75
CA LEU A 86 2.17 -1.61 -3.38
C LEU A 86 1.78 -0.54 -4.41
N LEU A 87 2.26 0.68 -4.23
CA LEU A 87 1.93 1.84 -5.06
C LEU A 87 3.24 2.38 -5.65
N PRO A 88 3.68 1.88 -6.83
CA PRO A 88 4.91 2.32 -7.47
C PRO A 88 4.73 3.73 -8.05
N ILE A 89 4.79 4.72 -7.17
CA ILE A 89 4.62 6.13 -7.48
C ILE A 89 5.97 6.81 -7.41
N GLU A 90 6.32 7.49 -8.50
CA GLU A 90 7.54 8.30 -8.57
C GLU A 90 7.24 9.73 -8.14
N PHE A 91 8.17 10.30 -7.35
CA PHE A 91 8.10 11.67 -6.89
C PHE A 91 9.31 12.45 -7.40
N ASN A 92 9.05 13.55 -8.09
CA ASN A 92 10.10 14.43 -8.61
C ASN A 92 10.52 15.52 -7.62
N ASP A 93 9.79 15.68 -6.51
CA ASP A 93 10.02 16.71 -5.50
C ASP A 93 9.60 16.21 -4.11
N MET A 94 10.38 16.60 -3.09
CA MET A 94 10.15 16.21 -1.70
C MET A 94 8.88 16.83 -1.11
N GLY A 95 8.53 18.06 -1.49
CA GLY A 95 7.29 18.70 -1.06
C GLY A 95 6.05 17.94 -1.58
N ARG A 96 6.10 17.46 -2.84
CA ARG A 96 5.03 16.61 -3.37
C ARG A 96 4.96 15.26 -2.65
N PHE A 97 6.10 14.65 -2.36
CA PHE A 97 6.16 13.41 -1.57
C PHE A 97 5.51 13.59 -0.19
N GLU A 98 5.91 14.61 0.57
CA GLU A 98 5.36 14.88 1.90
C GLU A 98 3.86 15.15 1.88
N GLN A 99 3.37 15.85 0.84
CA GLN A 99 1.95 16.11 0.68
C GLN A 99 1.15 14.85 0.30
N MET A 100 1.74 13.93 -0.47
CA MET A 100 1.04 12.73 -0.96
C MET A 100 1.10 11.56 0.01
N ARG A 101 2.20 11.41 0.75
CA ARG A 101 2.45 10.30 1.67
C ARG A 101 1.28 9.98 2.60
N PRO A 102 0.65 10.93 3.33
CA PRO A 102 -0.46 10.62 4.22
C PRO A 102 -1.67 10.02 3.49
N HIS A 103 -1.88 10.39 2.23
CA HIS A 103 -2.98 9.86 1.42
C HIS A 103 -2.69 8.44 0.91
N LEU A 104 -1.42 8.12 0.66
CA LEU A 104 -0.99 6.78 0.24
C LEU A 104 -1.08 5.79 1.40
N GLU A 105 -0.65 6.23 2.57
CA GLU A 105 -0.83 5.50 3.83
C GLU A 105 -2.33 5.26 4.11
N ASP A 106 -3.17 6.31 4.08
CA ASP A 106 -4.63 6.17 4.28
C ASP A 106 -5.28 5.22 3.27
N LEU A 107 -4.83 5.25 2.01
CA LEU A 107 -5.35 4.40 0.96
C LEU A 107 -5.07 2.92 1.24
N VAL A 108 -3.83 2.58 1.59
CA VAL A 108 -3.45 1.19 1.93
C VAL A 108 -4.10 0.75 3.23
N GLN A 109 -4.14 1.61 4.24
CA GLN A 109 -4.83 1.33 5.50
C GLN A 109 -6.31 1.04 5.26
N THR A 110 -6.98 1.85 4.44
CA THR A 110 -8.38 1.65 4.05
C THR A 110 -8.59 0.31 3.33
N MET A 111 -7.66 -0.11 2.48
CA MET A 111 -7.74 -1.41 1.80
C MET A 111 -7.65 -2.59 2.77
N ILE A 112 -6.90 -2.45 3.88
CA ILE A 112 -6.85 -3.44 4.96
C ILE A 112 -8.17 -3.41 5.75
N ASP A 113 -8.53 -2.25 6.30
CA ASP A 113 -9.67 -2.09 7.22
C ASP A 113 -11.03 -2.39 6.55
N GLN A 114 -11.13 -2.19 5.24
CA GLN A 114 -12.36 -2.41 4.45
C GLN A 114 -12.23 -3.59 3.49
N TYR A 115 -11.28 -4.50 3.73
CA TYR A 115 -11.04 -5.68 2.91
C TYR A 115 -12.32 -6.46 2.53
N PRO A 116 -13.26 -6.75 3.46
CA PRO A 116 -14.48 -7.48 3.13
C PRO A 116 -15.33 -6.79 2.04
N PHE A 117 -15.42 -5.45 2.10
CA PHE A 117 -16.20 -4.66 1.14
C PHE A 117 -15.50 -4.55 -0.22
N LEU A 118 -14.19 -4.28 -0.17
CA LEU A 118 -13.40 -3.98 -1.35
C LEU A 118 -13.10 -5.23 -2.19
N PHE A 119 -12.73 -6.34 -1.55
CA PHE A 119 -12.22 -7.54 -2.24
C PHE A 119 -13.14 -8.77 -2.18
N CYS A 120 -14.02 -8.86 -1.18
CA CYS A 120 -14.94 -9.99 -1.04
C CYS A 120 -16.37 -9.68 -1.52
N GLY A 121 -16.64 -8.43 -1.90
CA GLY A 121 -17.97 -8.01 -2.37
C GLY A 121 -19.06 -8.00 -1.29
N LYS A 122 -18.69 -8.09 -0.01
CA LYS A 122 -19.61 -7.96 1.13
C LYS A 122 -20.04 -6.48 1.30
N GLU A 123 -21.05 -6.21 2.10
CA GLU A 123 -21.43 -4.82 2.42
C GLU A 123 -20.37 -4.13 3.28
N ALA A 124 -20.30 -2.79 3.19
CA ALA A 124 -19.35 -2.00 3.96
C ALA A 124 -19.72 -2.05 5.43
N PHE A 125 -18.82 -2.57 6.27
CA PHE A 125 -18.98 -2.45 7.71
C PHE A 125 -18.57 -1.03 8.10
N VAL A 126 -19.56 -0.16 8.32
CA VAL A 126 -19.35 1.10 9.02
C VAL A 126 -19.10 0.75 10.48
N MET A 127 -17.88 0.30 10.79
CA MET A 127 -17.43 0.19 12.16
C MET A 127 -17.21 1.60 12.67
N ALA A 128 -18.19 2.12 13.40
CA ALA A 128 -17.99 3.21 14.35
C ALA A 128 -17.06 2.71 15.46
N LEU A 129 -15.76 2.62 15.19
CA LEU A 129 -14.77 2.40 16.23
C LEU A 129 -14.56 3.73 16.93
N GLY A 130 -15.18 3.84 18.11
CA GLY A 130 -14.82 4.83 19.10
C GLY A 130 -13.31 4.79 19.35
N HIS A 131 -12.77 5.97 19.63
CA HIS A 131 -11.38 6.20 20.00
C HIS A 131 -10.81 5.08 20.87
N ALA A 132 -9.90 4.28 20.30
CA ALA A 132 -8.85 3.66 21.08
C ALA A 132 -7.75 4.72 21.22
N SER A 133 -7.53 5.13 22.47
CA SER A 133 -6.55 6.10 22.92
C SER A 133 -5.18 5.92 22.28
N GLY A 134 -4.58 7.04 21.88
CA GLY A 134 -3.24 7.10 21.32
C GLY A 134 -2.19 6.45 22.23
N GLY A 135 -1.54 5.43 21.68
CA GLY A 135 -0.18 5.06 22.04
C GLY A 135 0.78 5.76 21.09
N GLU A 136 1.88 6.27 21.62
CA GLU A 136 2.85 7.15 20.98
C GLU A 136 3.34 6.63 19.61
N VAL A 137 2.89 7.29 18.55
CA VAL A 137 3.39 7.16 17.18
C VAL A 137 4.80 7.75 16.98
N ALA A 138 5.49 8.17 18.04
CA ALA A 138 6.65 9.06 17.93
C ALA A 138 8.04 8.39 18.01
N THR A 139 8.15 7.08 18.31
CA THR A 139 9.46 6.44 18.51
C THR A 139 9.93 5.50 17.40
N TRP A 140 9.07 5.16 16.43
CA TRP A 140 9.44 4.25 15.32
C TRP A 140 9.94 4.96 14.05
N TRP A 141 9.59 6.23 13.83
CA TRP A 141 10.02 6.98 12.63
C TRP A 141 11.53 7.17 12.54
N GLY A 142 12.22 7.30 13.69
CA GLY A 142 13.68 7.42 13.74
C GLY A 142 14.42 6.16 13.27
N THR A 143 13.79 4.99 13.41
CA THR A 143 14.41 3.70 13.05
C THR A 143 14.18 3.33 11.59
N LEU A 144 13.01 3.66 11.02
CA LEU A 144 12.69 3.40 9.61
C LEU A 144 13.46 4.31 8.64
N LEU A 145 13.72 5.56 9.01
CA LEU A 145 14.59 6.46 8.25
C LEU A 145 16.10 6.13 8.38
N TRP A 146 16.47 5.25 9.32
CA TRP A 146 17.85 4.79 9.52
C TRP A 146 18.03 3.30 9.19
N TRP A 147 17.01 2.66 8.59
CA TRP A 147 17.07 1.29 8.12
C TRP A 147 17.94 1.21 6.85
N PRO A 148 19.12 0.55 6.87
CA PRO A 148 20.03 0.54 5.71
C PRO A 148 19.42 -0.10 4.45
N GLY A 149 18.41 -0.95 4.60
CA GLY A 149 17.66 -1.55 3.50
C GLY A 149 16.72 -0.57 2.76
N PHE A 150 16.25 0.50 3.43
CA PHE A 150 15.32 1.47 2.86
C PHE A 150 16.05 2.44 1.92
N GLU A 151 17.26 2.87 2.30
CA GLU A 151 18.17 3.64 1.43
C GLU A 151 18.59 2.83 0.19
N ARG A 152 18.80 1.52 0.37
CA ARG A 152 19.15 0.60 -0.73
C ARG A 152 17.99 0.36 -1.70
N MET A 153 16.75 0.37 -1.21
CA MET A 153 15.54 0.30 -2.03
C MET A 153 15.32 1.59 -2.83
N ARG A 154 15.61 2.76 -2.22
CA ARG A 154 15.59 4.07 -2.90
C ARG A 154 16.66 4.21 -3.99
N SER A 155 17.82 3.57 -3.80
CA SER A 155 18.94 3.66 -4.75
C SER A 155 18.83 2.72 -5.98
N GLY A 156 17.77 1.91 -6.09
CA GLY A 156 17.53 1.04 -7.26
C GLY A 156 18.48 -0.15 -7.41
N GLU A 157 19.22 -0.54 -6.35
CA GLU A 157 20.30 -1.54 -6.43
C GLU A 157 19.89 -3.00 -6.14
N VAL A 158 18.60 -3.37 -6.21
CA VAL A 158 18.15 -4.70 -5.77
C VAL A 158 17.49 -5.48 -6.89
N GLY A 159 18.24 -6.42 -7.49
CA GLY A 159 17.69 -7.45 -8.37
C GLY A 159 16.81 -8.46 -7.62
N GLU A 160 15.79 -8.99 -8.30
CA GLU A 160 14.69 -9.81 -7.74
C GLU A 160 15.11 -10.96 -6.80
N SER A 161 16.30 -11.55 -6.96
CA SER A 161 16.80 -12.59 -6.05
C SER A 161 17.12 -12.10 -4.64
N SER A 162 17.43 -10.82 -4.46
CA SER A 162 17.80 -10.24 -3.16
C SER A 162 16.56 -9.82 -2.33
N LEU A 163 15.43 -9.53 -2.99
CA LEU A 163 14.13 -9.30 -2.35
C LEU A 163 13.66 -10.52 -1.55
N VAL A 164 13.78 -11.72 -2.14
CA VAL A 164 13.38 -12.98 -1.49
C VAL A 164 14.35 -13.39 -0.37
N ALA A 165 15.64 -13.05 -0.51
CA ALA A 165 16.65 -13.30 0.52
C ALA A 165 16.50 -12.35 1.73
N GLY A 166 16.14 -11.08 1.50
CA GLY A 166 15.83 -10.12 2.56
C GLY A 166 14.60 -10.53 3.37
N LEU A 167 13.54 -10.99 2.69
CA LEU A 167 12.33 -11.50 3.34
C LEU A 167 12.55 -12.80 4.14
N ARG A 168 13.52 -13.66 3.73
CA ARG A 168 13.90 -14.87 4.50
C ARG A 168 14.74 -14.59 5.74
N ALA A 169 15.38 -13.43 5.84
CA ALA A 169 16.21 -13.08 7.00
C ALA A 169 15.37 -12.61 8.20
N GLU A 170 14.06 -12.35 8.02
CA GLU A 170 13.15 -11.84 9.04
C GLU A 170 12.18 -12.88 9.62
N GLU A 171 12.49 -14.19 9.55
CA GLU A 171 11.75 -15.26 10.28
C GLU A 171 12.19 -15.38 11.76
N LYS A 172 12.45 -14.26 12.42
CA LYS A 172 12.65 -14.22 13.88
C LYS A 172 12.10 -12.93 14.46
N TRP A 173 10.80 -12.70 14.43
CA TRP A 173 10.00 -12.05 15.48
C TRP A 173 8.52 -12.38 15.28
#